data_AF-T0ZK54-F1
#
_entry.id   AF-T0ZK54-F1
#
_cell.length_a   1.000
_cell.length_b   1.000
_cell.length_c   1.000
_cell.angle_alpha   90.00
_cell.angle_beta   90.00
_cell.angle_gamma   90.00
#
_symmetry.space_group_name_H-M   'P 1'
#
loop_
_entity.id
_entity.type
_entity.pdbx_description
1 polymer ?
#
loop_
_entity_poly.entity_id
_entity_poly.type
_entity_poly.pdbx_seq_one_letter_code
_entity_poly.pdbx_strand_id
1 'polypeptide(L)'
;SLEKCTGDPARRTGNEYLADMMIRQNVETFKEKKIHKVITACPHCFNSLKNEYKEYGIELEVYHHSEYINRLISDKKISVKALVSDSDEKYTYHDSCYLGRYNKIYDAPREIIGSFTSNYEEMEKNKSKALCCGAGGGRLWMQETEGTMVSHKR
;
A
#
# COMPACT_ATOMS: atom_id res chain seq x y z
N SER A 1 4.33 -1.80 -20.25
CA SER A 1 3.29 -2.37 -19.38
C SER A 1 1.95 -2.26 -20.08
N LEU A 2 1.17 -3.35 -20.16
CA LEU A 2 -0.22 -3.31 -20.66
C LEU A 2 -1.13 -2.63 -19.62
N GLU A 3 -0.84 -2.82 -18.34
CA GLU A 3 -1.49 -2.15 -17.22
C GLU A 3 -1.06 -0.68 -17.11
N LYS A 4 -2.05 0.21 -16.98
CA LYS A 4 -1.90 1.63 -16.66
C LYS A 4 -1.92 1.82 -15.14
N CYS A 5 -1.61 3.04 -14.68
CA CYS A 5 -1.86 3.42 -13.30
C CYS A 5 -3.32 3.11 -12.90
N THR A 6 -3.59 2.78 -11.64
CA THR A 6 -4.92 2.39 -11.18
C THR A 6 -5.98 3.50 -11.28
N GLY A 7 -5.58 4.72 -11.64
CA GLY A 7 -6.43 5.90 -11.67
C GLY A 7 -6.44 6.69 -10.36
N ASP A 8 -5.86 6.17 -9.26
CA ASP A 8 -5.89 6.83 -7.94
C ASP A 8 -5.31 8.26 -7.99
N PRO A 9 -4.11 8.53 -8.53
CA PRO A 9 -3.57 9.89 -8.54
C PRO A 9 -4.44 10.86 -9.34
N ALA A 10 -4.95 10.44 -10.50
CA ALA A 10 -5.80 11.26 -11.35
C ALA A 10 -7.14 11.58 -10.67
N ARG A 11 -7.78 10.57 -10.07
CA ARG A 11 -9.02 10.74 -9.31
C ARG A 11 -8.82 11.66 -8.10
N ARG A 12 -7.77 11.43 -7.31
CA ARG A 12 -7.54 12.22 -6.09
C ARG A 12 -7.10 13.66 -6.37
N THR A 13 -6.64 13.99 -7.57
CA THR A 13 -6.42 15.37 -8.02
C THR A 13 -7.63 15.99 -8.74
N GLY A 14 -8.76 15.27 -8.82
CA GLY A 14 -9.99 15.75 -9.44
C GLY A 14 -10.08 15.54 -10.96
N ASN A 15 -9.10 14.87 -11.57
CA ASN A 15 -9.15 14.52 -12.99
C ASN A 15 -9.90 13.18 -13.20
N GLU A 16 -11.21 13.21 -12.98
CA GLU A 16 -12.07 12.02 -13.09
C GLU A 16 -12.13 11.44 -14.50
N TYR A 17 -12.05 12.28 -15.55
CA TYR A 17 -12.04 11.79 -16.93
C TYR A 17 -10.81 10.91 -17.21
N LEU A 18 -9.63 11.36 -16.78
CA LEU A 18 -8.40 10.57 -16.92
C LEU A 18 -8.45 9.31 -16.05
N ALA A 19 -8.99 9.40 -14.84
CA ALA A 19 -9.16 8.26 -13.96
C ALA A 19 -10.09 7.20 -14.58
N ASP A 20 -11.26 7.60 -15.07
CA ASP A 20 -12.22 6.70 -15.73
C ASP A 20 -11.61 6.01 -16.95
N MET A 21 -10.90 6.76 -17.80
CA MET A 21 -10.18 6.20 -18.95
C MET A 21 -9.15 5.14 -18.53
N MET A 22 -8.31 5.43 -17.53
CA MET A 22 -7.29 4.51 -17.05
C MET A 22 -7.90 3.25 -16.41
N ILE A 23 -8.95 3.41 -15.59
CA ILE A 23 -9.62 2.30 -14.92
C ILE A 23 -10.27 1.38 -15.96
N ARG A 24 -10.98 1.92 -16.95
CA ARG A 24 -11.62 1.12 -18.02
C ARG A 24 -10.60 0.31 -18.82
N GLN A 25 -9.48 0.92 -19.21
CA GLN A 25 -8.40 0.21 -19.91
C GLN A 25 -7.84 -0.94 -19.08
N ASN A 26 -7.65 -0.73 -17.77
CA ASN A 26 -7.20 -1.80 -16.88
C ASN A 26 -8.26 -2.90 -16.72
N VAL A 27 -9.54 -2.54 -16.58
CA VAL A 27 -10.66 -3.48 -16.48
C VAL A 27 -10.76 -4.36 -17.74
N GLU A 28 -10.67 -3.77 -18.92
CA GLU A 28 -10.63 -4.48 -20.20
C GLU A 28 -9.46 -5.46 -20.22
N THR A 29 -8.26 -4.99 -19.91
CA THR A 29 -7.05 -5.82 -19.84
C THR A 29 -7.21 -6.99 -18.86
N PHE A 30 -7.73 -6.74 -17.67
CA PHE A 30 -7.92 -7.79 -16.66
C PHE A 30 -8.97 -8.82 -17.08
N LYS A 31 -10.06 -8.40 -17.72
CA LYS A 31 -11.08 -9.31 -18.27
C LYS A 31 -10.52 -10.17 -19.40
N GLU A 32 -9.85 -9.56 -20.37
CA GLU A 32 -9.22 -10.27 -21.49
C GLU A 32 -8.20 -11.32 -21.02
N LYS A 33 -7.39 -10.96 -20.02
CA LYS A 33 -6.38 -11.83 -19.43
C LYS A 33 -6.92 -12.78 -18.36
N LYS A 34 -8.24 -12.72 -18.06
CA LYS A 34 -8.89 -13.53 -17.01
C LYS A 34 -8.19 -13.43 -15.66
N ILE A 35 -7.79 -12.21 -15.29
CA ILE A 35 -7.15 -11.93 -14.01
C ILE A 35 -8.22 -11.91 -12.92
N HIS A 36 -8.02 -12.74 -11.90
CA HIS A 36 -8.90 -12.80 -10.72
C HIS A 36 -8.18 -12.35 -9.44
N LYS A 37 -6.84 -12.42 -9.43
CA LYS A 37 -6.01 -12.15 -8.26
C LYS A 37 -4.92 -11.16 -8.59
N VAL A 38 -4.76 -10.14 -7.76
CA VAL A 38 -3.71 -9.12 -7.89
C VAL A 38 -2.93 -9.00 -6.60
N ILE A 39 -1.61 -9.03 -6.69
CA ILE A 39 -0.71 -8.76 -5.56
C ILE A 39 -0.01 -7.45 -5.87
N THR A 40 -0.11 -6.46 -4.97
CA THR A 40 0.47 -5.14 -5.19
C THR A 40 1.29 -4.66 -3.99
N ALA A 41 2.39 -3.97 -4.29
CA ALA A 41 3.23 -3.36 -3.28
C ALA A 41 2.76 -1.97 -2.83
N CYS A 42 1.88 -1.34 -3.62
CA CYS A 42 1.45 0.02 -3.39
C CYS A 42 0.11 0.06 -2.64
N PRO A 43 0.04 0.70 -1.45
CA PRO A 43 -1.21 0.82 -0.71
C PRO A 43 -2.32 1.59 -1.46
N HIS A 44 -1.94 2.53 -2.35
CA HIS A 44 -2.89 3.26 -3.20
C HIS A 44 -3.52 2.33 -4.24
N CYS A 45 -2.69 1.58 -4.96
CA CYS A 45 -3.17 0.60 -5.93
C CYS A 45 -4.04 -0.46 -5.25
N PHE A 46 -3.62 -0.94 -4.08
CA PHE A 46 -4.40 -1.87 -3.27
C PHE A 46 -5.80 -1.33 -2.99
N ASN A 47 -5.91 -0.10 -2.49
CA ASN A 47 -7.19 0.50 -2.17
C ASN A 47 -8.09 0.65 -3.40
N SER A 48 -7.59 1.18 -4.51
CA SER A 48 -8.40 1.38 -5.71
C SER A 48 -8.85 0.05 -6.33
N LEU A 49 -7.93 -0.90 -6.51
CA LEU A 49 -8.25 -2.20 -7.10
C LEU A 49 -9.23 -2.98 -6.24
N LYS A 50 -9.08 -2.95 -4.91
CA LYS A 50 -9.94 -3.69 -3.99
C LYS A 50 -11.32 -3.07 -3.84
N ASN A 51 -11.39 -1.75 -3.72
CA ASN A 51 -12.61 -1.07 -3.27
C ASN A 51 -13.38 -0.37 -4.39
N GLU A 52 -12.72 0.06 -5.47
CA GLU A 52 -13.31 0.94 -6.49
C GLU A 52 -13.56 0.20 -7.82
N TYR A 53 -12.72 -0.77 -8.21
CA TYR A 53 -12.82 -1.43 -9.53
C TYR A 53 -14.11 -2.25 -9.72
N LYS A 54 -14.76 -2.66 -8.62
CA LYS A 54 -16.07 -3.33 -8.66
C LYS A 54 -17.15 -2.47 -9.31
N GLU A 55 -17.06 -1.14 -9.16
CA GLU A 55 -17.99 -0.18 -9.79
C GLU A 55 -17.83 -0.14 -11.31
N TYR A 56 -16.69 -0.62 -11.83
CA TYR A 56 -16.39 -0.74 -13.25
C TYR A 56 -16.66 -2.15 -13.78
N GLY A 57 -17.31 -3.00 -12.97
CA GLY A 57 -17.76 -4.33 -13.37
C GLY A 57 -16.65 -5.38 -13.38
N ILE A 58 -15.63 -5.25 -12.52
CA ILE A 58 -14.69 -6.33 -12.20
C ILE A 58 -14.42 -6.37 -10.70
N GLU A 59 -14.59 -7.53 -10.09
CA GLU A 59 -14.21 -7.79 -8.71
C GLU A 59 -12.91 -8.60 -8.70
N LEU A 60 -11.94 -8.17 -7.90
CA LEU A 60 -10.60 -8.74 -7.85
C LEU A 60 -10.28 -9.19 -6.42
N GLU A 61 -9.64 -10.35 -6.29
CA GLU A 61 -8.99 -10.77 -5.05
C GLU A 61 -7.64 -10.04 -4.93
N VAL A 62 -7.63 -8.92 -4.22
CA VAL A 62 -6.44 -8.05 -4.10
C VAL A 62 -5.74 -8.26 -2.76
N TYR A 63 -4.45 -8.57 -2.81
CA TYR A 63 -3.57 -8.63 -1.64
C TYR A 63 -2.54 -7.50 -1.68
N HIS A 64 -2.32 -6.87 -0.53
CA HIS A 64 -1.09 -6.12 -0.34
C HIS A 64 0.07 -7.11 -0.16
N HIS A 65 1.26 -6.77 -0.68
CA HIS A 65 2.42 -7.66 -0.61
C HIS A 65 2.74 -8.11 0.82
N SER A 66 2.54 -7.26 1.84
CA SER A 66 2.75 -7.65 3.24
C SER A 66 1.78 -8.74 3.68
N GLU A 67 0.51 -8.68 3.30
CA GLU A 67 -0.45 -9.76 3.64
C GLU A 67 -0.07 -11.05 2.93
N TYR A 68 0.32 -10.96 1.65
CA TYR A 68 0.67 -12.13 0.85
C TYR A 68 1.96 -12.79 1.35
N ILE A 69 3.01 -12.02 1.62
CA ILE A 69 4.27 -12.52 2.18
C ILE A 69 4.02 -13.14 3.55
N ASN A 70 3.27 -12.48 4.43
CA ASN A 70 2.95 -12.99 5.76
C ASN A 70 2.22 -14.34 5.69
N ARG A 71 1.28 -14.47 4.74
CA ARG A 71 0.63 -15.74 4.44
C ARG A 71 1.61 -16.80 3.96
N LEU A 72 2.54 -16.48 3.06
CA LEU A 72 3.53 -17.44 2.57
C LEU A 72 4.46 -17.93 3.70
N ILE A 73 4.81 -17.07 4.65
CA ILE A 73 5.58 -17.43 5.85
C ILE A 73 4.75 -18.37 6.73
N SER A 74 3.51 -17.99 7.04
CA SER A 74 2.58 -18.80 7.85
C SER A 74 2.30 -20.17 7.24
N ASP A 75 2.15 -20.23 5.91
CA ASP A 75 1.96 -21.45 5.13
C ASP A 75 3.27 -22.27 4.98
N LYS A 76 4.39 -21.83 5.57
CA LYS A 76 5.73 -22.45 5.46
C LYS A 76 6.22 -22.61 4.01
N LYS A 77 5.73 -21.79 3.09
CA LYS A 77 6.15 -21.77 1.68
C LYS A 77 7.44 -21.01 1.46
N ILE A 78 7.72 -20.03 2.33
CA ILE A 78 8.99 -19.31 2.36
C ILE A 78 9.54 -19.33 3.79
N SER A 79 10.85 -19.43 3.91
CA SER A 79 11.57 -19.30 5.18
C SER A 79 12.24 -17.94 5.24
N VAL A 80 12.10 -17.26 6.36
CA VAL A 80 12.78 -15.99 6.61
C VAL A 80 14.08 -16.27 7.36
N LYS A 81 15.19 -15.70 6.87
CA LYS A 81 16.45 -15.73 7.61
C LYS A 81 16.43 -14.58 8.60
N ALA A 82 16.66 -14.90 9.87
CA ALA A 82 16.88 -13.87 10.88
C ALA A 82 18.11 -13.04 10.48
N LEU A 83 18.02 -11.73 10.67
CA LEU A 83 19.19 -10.87 10.62
C LEU A 83 20.11 -11.30 11.76
N VAL A 84 21.34 -11.68 11.42
CA VAL A 84 22.37 -11.97 12.43
C VAL A 84 22.68 -10.64 13.10
N SER A 85 22.36 -10.55 14.38
CA SER A 85 22.41 -9.32 15.18
C SER A 85 23.85 -8.93 15.51
N ASP A 86 24.56 -8.37 14.52
CA ASP A 86 25.84 -7.68 14.73
C ASP A 86 25.68 -6.15 14.70
N SER A 87 24.46 -5.63 14.52
CA SER A 87 24.19 -4.19 14.44
C SER A 87 23.18 -3.72 15.51
N ASP A 88 23.49 -2.59 16.15
CA ASP A 88 22.58 -1.82 17.01
C ASP A 88 21.43 -1.13 16.21
N GLU A 89 21.16 -1.59 14.98
CA GLU A 89 20.16 -1.01 14.11
C GLU A 89 18.74 -1.28 14.60
N LYS A 90 18.03 -0.20 14.95
CA LYS A 90 16.63 -0.24 15.30
C LYS A 90 15.75 -0.08 14.06
N TYR A 91 14.73 -0.92 13.95
CA TYR A 91 13.74 -0.87 12.88
C TYR A 91 12.42 -0.30 13.41
N THR A 92 11.76 0.52 12.60
CA THR A 92 10.40 1.01 12.88
C THR A 92 9.54 0.90 11.63
N TYR A 93 8.22 0.96 11.79
CA TYR A 93 7.28 0.85 10.68
C TYR A 93 6.36 2.06 10.62
N HIS A 94 6.28 2.67 9.44
CA HIS A 94 5.36 3.76 9.19
C HIS A 94 4.08 3.22 8.54
N ASP A 95 2.96 3.28 9.25
CA ASP A 95 1.67 2.78 8.75
C ASP A 95 1.14 3.62 7.59
N SER A 96 0.88 2.96 6.45
CA SER A 96 0.17 3.59 5.34
C SER A 96 -1.27 3.93 5.72
N CYS A 97 -1.73 5.11 5.30
CA CYS A 97 -3.13 5.51 5.43
C CYS A 97 -4.06 4.46 4.80
N TYR A 98 -3.81 4.10 3.54
CA TYR A 98 -4.69 3.19 2.80
C TYR A 98 -4.66 1.77 3.35
N LEU A 99 -3.49 1.25 3.72
CA LEU A 99 -3.42 -0.10 4.28
C LEU A 99 -4.09 -0.16 5.66
N GLY A 100 -3.76 0.79 6.54
CA GLY A 100 -4.26 0.86 7.90
C GLY A 100 -5.64 1.49 8.03
N ARG A 101 -5.75 2.83 7.92
CA ARG A 101 -7.01 3.54 8.24
C ARG A 101 -8.19 3.11 7.38
N TYR A 102 -7.96 2.89 6.08
CA TYR A 102 -9.02 2.54 5.12
C TYR A 102 -9.31 1.04 5.08
N ASN A 103 -8.28 0.18 5.16
CA ASN A 103 -8.45 -1.26 4.96
C ASN A 103 -8.18 -2.11 6.20
N LYS A 104 -7.86 -1.50 7.35
CA LYS A 104 -7.67 -2.11 8.68
C LYS A 104 -6.57 -3.19 8.73
N ILE A 105 -5.59 -3.11 7.84
CA ILE A 105 -4.45 -4.01 7.82
C ILE A 105 -3.28 -3.35 8.56
N TYR A 106 -2.98 -3.87 9.74
CA TYR A 106 -1.90 -3.37 10.60
C TYR A 106 -0.89 -4.46 10.95
N ASP A 107 -1.33 -5.71 11.12
CA ASP A 107 -0.49 -6.73 11.74
C ASP A 107 0.44 -7.42 10.75
N ALA A 108 0.02 -7.63 9.49
CA ALA A 108 0.83 -8.33 8.50
C ALA A 108 2.24 -7.73 8.28
N PRO A 109 2.44 -6.39 8.16
CA PRO A 109 3.78 -5.82 8.12
C PRO A 109 4.62 -6.09 9.38
N ARG A 110 3.98 -6.07 10.56
CA ARG A 110 4.65 -6.24 11.86
C ARG A 110 5.07 -7.68 12.09
N GLU A 111 4.20 -8.63 11.74
CA GLU A 111 4.51 -10.07 11.81
C GLU A 111 5.69 -10.43 10.90
N ILE A 112 5.76 -9.84 9.69
CA ILE A 112 6.93 -9.98 8.83
C ILE A 112 8.18 -9.41 9.50
N ILE A 113 8.13 -8.21 10.06
CA ILE A 113 9.29 -7.59 10.74
C ILE A 113 9.77 -8.46 11.91
N GLY A 114 8.85 -8.89 12.77
CA GLY A 114 9.16 -9.77 13.90
C GLY A 114 9.73 -11.14 13.49
N SER A 115 9.51 -11.58 12.25
CA SER A 115 10.06 -12.84 11.74
C SER A 115 11.56 -12.78 11.37
N PHE A 116 12.12 -11.58 11.12
CA PHE A 116 13.53 -11.43 10.77
C PHE A 116 14.37 -10.63 11.76
N THR A 117 13.76 -9.88 12.67
CA THR A 117 14.49 -9.08 13.67
C THR A 117 13.76 -8.98 14.99
N SER A 118 14.51 -9.00 16.10
CA SER A 118 14.02 -8.66 17.43
C SER A 118 14.20 -7.18 17.78
N ASN A 119 14.90 -6.40 16.95
CA ASN A 119 15.21 -4.98 17.22
C ASN A 119 14.18 -4.04 16.55
N TYR A 120 12.89 -4.34 16.75
CA TYR A 120 11.77 -3.54 16.24
C TYR A 120 11.15 -2.70 17.35
N GLU A 121 10.99 -1.41 17.10
CA GLU A 121 10.37 -0.46 18.02
C GLU A 121 9.29 0.35 17.27
N GLU A 122 8.10 0.42 17.86
CA GLU A 122 6.99 1.19 17.31
C GLU A 122 7.21 2.69 17.44
N MET A 123 6.77 3.45 16.43
CA MET A 123 6.71 4.91 16.55
C MET A 123 5.63 5.31 17.57
N GLU A 124 5.79 6.45 18.25
CA GLU A 124 4.78 7.01 19.16
C GLU A 124 3.40 7.13 18.48
N LYS A 125 3.41 7.57 17.21
CA LYS A 125 2.23 7.67 16.35
C LYS A 125 2.22 6.51 15.35
N ASN A 126 1.55 5.43 15.72
CA ASN A 126 1.41 4.22 14.89
C ASN A 126 -0.07 3.87 14.62
N LYS A 127 -0.29 2.85 13.79
CA LYS A 127 -1.58 2.29 13.41
C LYS A 127 -2.55 3.38 12.92
N SER A 128 -3.72 3.51 13.53
CA SER A 128 -4.72 4.52 13.16
C SER A 128 -4.26 5.95 13.43
N LYS A 129 -3.31 6.14 14.35
CA LYS A 129 -2.74 7.43 14.77
C LYS A 129 -1.51 7.84 13.96
N ALA A 130 -1.02 6.98 13.07
CA ALA A 130 0.14 7.29 12.24
C ALA A 130 -0.05 8.58 11.44
N LEU A 131 0.99 9.41 11.40
CA LEU A 131 0.98 10.63 10.61
C LEU A 131 0.85 10.28 9.13
N CYS A 132 0.14 11.11 8.37
CA CYS A 132 0.17 10.98 6.92
C CYS A 132 1.60 11.26 6.43
N CYS A 133 2.10 10.50 5.45
CA CYS A 133 3.40 10.75 4.84
C CYS A 133 3.42 12.03 3.97
N GLY A 134 2.24 12.59 3.66
CA GLY A 134 2.10 13.82 2.85
C GLY A 134 2.05 13.61 1.34
N ALA A 135 2.31 12.40 0.83
CA ALA A 135 2.37 12.14 -0.62
C ALA A 135 1.00 11.90 -1.29
N GLY A 136 -0.02 11.52 -0.53
CA GLY A 136 -1.36 11.22 -1.05
C GLY A 136 -2.16 12.47 -1.48
N GLY A 137 -3.23 12.26 -2.26
CA GLY A 137 -4.11 13.36 -2.64
C GLY A 137 -3.53 14.36 -3.66
N GLY A 138 -2.48 13.97 -4.38
CA GLY A 138 -1.77 14.86 -5.31
C GLY A 138 -0.78 15.82 -4.65
N ARG A 139 -0.67 15.81 -3.31
CA ARG A 139 0.22 16.71 -2.57
C ARG A 139 1.70 16.49 -2.84
N LEU A 140 2.11 15.29 -3.26
CA LEU A 140 3.49 15.05 -3.70
C LEU A 140 3.92 16.00 -4.83
N TRP A 141 2.98 16.42 -5.68
CA TRP A 141 3.22 17.28 -6.84
C TRP A 141 2.89 18.75 -6.59
N MET A 142 2.34 19.07 -5.41
CA MET A 142 2.06 20.44 -5.00
C MET A 142 3.21 20.93 -4.11
N GLN A 143 3.74 22.10 -4.41
CA GLN A 143 4.67 22.76 -3.48
C GLN A 143 3.87 23.27 -2.28
N GLU A 144 4.24 22.81 -1.08
CA GLU A 144 3.79 23.46 0.14
C GLU A 144 4.60 24.76 0.32
N THR A 145 3.93 25.90 0.20
CA THR A 145 4.54 27.24 0.30
C THR A 145 4.47 27.83 1.72
N GLU A 146 3.75 27.18 2.63
CA GLU A 146 3.54 27.64 4.01
C GLU A 146 3.69 26.50 5.02
N GLY A 147 4.40 26.77 6.11
CA GLY A 147 4.61 25.82 7.20
C GLY A 147 5.66 24.73 6.90
N THR A 148 5.71 23.72 7.77
CA THR A 148 6.59 22.55 7.59
C THR A 148 5.89 21.48 6.79
N MET A 149 6.54 20.97 5.74
CA MET A 149 6.05 19.84 4.95
C MET A 149 5.63 18.68 5.85
N VAL A 150 4.48 18.09 5.57
CA VAL A 150 3.93 16.97 6.36
C VAL A 150 4.93 15.82 6.48
N SER A 151 5.70 15.52 5.43
CA SER A 151 6.76 14.50 5.44
C SER A 151 7.93 14.80 6.39
N HIS A 152 8.12 16.07 6.76
CA HIS A 152 9.17 16.54 7.66
C HIS A 152 8.67 16.79 9.09
N LYS A 153 7.36 16.68 9.34
CA LYS A 153 6.79 16.74 10.69
C LYS A 153 7.11 15.43 11.40
N ARG A 154 7.98 15.50 12.42
CA ARG A 154 8.28 14.40 13.35
C ARG A 154 7.29 14.44 14.51
#